data_AF-A0A8T1A5Y1-F1
#
_entry.id   AF-A0A8T1A5Y1-F1
#
_cell.length_a   1.000
_cell.length_b   1.000
_cell.length_c   1.000
_cell.angle_alpha   90.00
_cell.angle_beta   90.00
_cell.angle_gamma   90.00
#
_symmetry.space_group_name_H-M   'P 1'
#
loop_
_entity.id
_entity.type
_entity.pdbx_description
1 polymer ?
#
loop_
_entity_poly.entity_id
_entity_poly.type
_entity_poly.pdbx_seq_one_letter_code
_entity_poly.pdbx_strand_id
1 'polypeptide(L)'
;MKEQVFCIVPEGVELDGNFDCLELVKAIYGLKQASRVWNETFDEFVCSIGFQVSAFDPCLYIKVVDGHCVLVLVYVDDVLITGSSPELIARTKTDLKTRFEMTDSGKCAFVLGIELVDGPDGSVTMCQRRYVDDILKRFGMDECKAVLLVL
;
A
#
# COMPACT_ATOMS: atom_id res chain seq x y z
N MET A 1 12.95 12.38 -11.46
CA MET A 1 12.26 11.95 -12.71
C MET A 1 13.29 11.82 -13.82
N LYS A 2 13.13 10.86 -14.72
CA LYS A 2 14.05 10.64 -15.86
C LYS A 2 13.61 11.41 -17.12
N GLU A 3 12.33 11.74 -17.23
CA GLU A 3 11.74 12.52 -18.32
C GLU A 3 11.36 13.92 -17.80
N GLN A 4 11.46 14.93 -18.66
CA GLN A 4 10.89 16.26 -18.40
C GLN A 4 9.40 16.24 -18.72
N VAL A 5 8.59 16.73 -17.78
CA VAL A 5 7.14 16.81 -17.96
C VAL A 5 6.70 18.22 -17.62
N PHE A 6 5.92 18.80 -18.53
CA PHE A 6 5.36 20.13 -18.37
C PHE A 6 3.85 20.04 -18.18
N CYS A 7 3.29 20.92 -17.35
CA CYS A 7 1.85 21.08 -17.19
C CYS A 7 1.42 22.49 -17.55
N ILE A 8 0.14 22.63 -17.88
CA ILE A 8 -0.51 23.93 -18.06
C ILE A 8 -0.51 24.64 -16.72
N VAL A 9 -0.31 25.95 -16.75
CA VAL A 9 -0.40 26.81 -15.57
C VAL A 9 -1.80 26.65 -14.95
N PRO A 10 -1.90 26.23 -13.66
CA PRO A 10 -3.19 26.08 -13.00
C PRO A 10 -3.94 27.42 -12.94
N GLU A 11 -5.27 27.35 -13.00
CA GLU A 11 -6.12 28.54 -12.86
C GLU A 11 -5.84 29.25 -11.53
N GLY A 12 -5.71 30.58 -11.58
CA GLY A 12 -5.41 31.40 -10.40
C GLY A 12 -3.92 31.51 -10.03
N VAL A 13 -3.01 30.91 -10.81
CA VAL A 13 -1.56 31.12 -10.67
C VAL A 13 -1.10 32.18 -11.67
N GLU A 14 -0.65 33.33 -11.18
CA GLU A 14 0.04 34.33 -12.00
C GLU A 14 1.53 34.01 -12.06
N LEU A 15 2.08 33.97 -13.28
CA LEU A 15 3.52 33.78 -13.49
C LEU A 15 4.15 35.11 -13.89
N ASP A 16 5.33 35.37 -13.35
CA ASP A 16 6.15 36.49 -13.78
C ASP A 16 6.71 36.22 -15.18
N GLY A 17 6.29 36.99 -16.18
CA GLY A 17 6.75 36.88 -17.57
C GLY A 17 5.82 36.09 -18.49
N ASN A 18 6.24 35.90 -19.75
CA ASN A 18 5.46 35.19 -20.77
C ASN A 18 5.72 33.67 -20.73
N PHE A 19 5.40 33.02 -19.62
CA PHE A 19 5.48 31.56 -19.52
C PHE A 19 4.11 30.91 -19.72
N ASP A 20 4.02 29.95 -20.64
CA ASP A 20 2.77 29.25 -20.97
C ASP A 20 2.64 27.89 -20.25
N CYS A 21 3.67 27.44 -19.52
CA CYS A 21 3.68 26.14 -18.84
C CYS A 21 4.65 26.11 -17.64
N LEU A 22 4.49 25.09 -16.80
CA LEU A 22 5.35 24.79 -15.65
C LEU A 22 6.05 23.44 -15.83
N GLU A 23 7.33 23.34 -15.46
CA GLU A 23 8.03 22.06 -15.40
C GLU A 23 7.76 21.37 -14.05
N LEU A 24 7.35 20.10 -14.11
CA LEU A 24 7.22 19.26 -12.93
C LEU A 24 8.60 18.77 -12.51
N VAL A 25 9.02 19.15 -11.30
CA VAL A 25 10.28 18.69 -10.69
C VAL A 25 10.14 17.39 -9.89
N LYS A 26 8.89 17.02 -9.55
CA LYS A 26 8.52 15.76 -8.88
C LYS A 26 7.36 15.09 -9.60
N ALA A 27 7.29 13.77 -9.52
CA ALA A 27 6.16 13.04 -10.06
C ALA A 27 4.92 13.29 -9.19
N ILE A 28 3.79 13.55 -9.83
CA ILE A 28 2.48 13.73 -9.18
C ILE A 28 1.53 12.63 -9.64
N TYR A 29 0.48 12.38 -8.85
CA TYR A 29 -0.53 11.38 -9.19
C TYR A 29 -1.15 11.64 -10.57
N GLY A 30 -1.45 10.57 -11.31
CA GLY A 30 -2.00 10.64 -12.67
C GLY A 30 -0.96 10.72 -13.79
N LEU A 31 0.32 10.98 -13.50
CA LEU A 31 1.37 10.83 -14.51
C LEU A 31 1.65 9.34 -14.77
N LYS A 32 1.87 8.97 -16.04
CA LYS A 32 2.23 7.60 -16.46
C LYS A 32 3.42 7.03 -15.70
N GLN A 33 4.38 7.88 -15.31
CA GLN A 33 5.61 7.49 -14.62
C GLN A 33 5.53 7.61 -13.10
N ALA A 34 4.44 8.13 -12.53
CA ALA A 34 4.35 8.40 -11.10
C ALA A 34 4.48 7.13 -10.26
N SER A 35 3.75 6.08 -10.62
CA SER A 35 3.78 4.78 -9.93
C SER A 35 5.20 4.19 -9.91
N ARG A 36 5.89 4.26 -11.05
CA ARG A 36 7.28 3.78 -11.17
C ARG A 36 8.24 4.59 -10.30
N VAL A 37 8.17 5.92 -10.36
CA VAL A 37 9.04 6.80 -9.56
C VAL A 37 8.79 6.60 -8.07
N TRP A 38 7.53 6.42 -7.68
CA TRP A 38 7.15 6.11 -6.32
C TRP A 38 7.73 4.76 -5.86
N ASN A 39 7.59 3.71 -6.66
CA ASN A 39 8.14 2.39 -6.34
C ASN A 39 9.67 2.41 -6.26
N GLU A 40 10.36 3.06 -7.21
CA GLU A 40 11.82 3.25 -7.18
C GLU A 40 12.23 3.98 -5.88
N THR A 41 11.49 5.02 -5.48
CA THR A 41 11.77 5.78 -4.24
C THR A 41 11.55 4.94 -2.97
N PHE A 42 10.50 4.11 -2.96
CA PHE A 42 10.19 3.23 -1.83
C PHE A 42 11.23 2.12 -1.69
N ASP A 43 11.54 1.43 -2.79
CA ASP A 43 12.55 0.37 -2.86
C ASP A 43 13.91 0.85 -2.37
N GLU A 44 14.40 1.98 -2.90
CA GLU A 44 15.69 2.57 -2.49
C GLU A 44 15.76 2.83 -0.98
N PHE A 45 14.70 3.40 -0.41
CA PHE A 45 14.66 3.68 1.02
C PHE A 45 14.59 2.40 1.86
N VAL A 46 13.68 1.48 1.53
CA VAL A 46 13.45 0.25 2.30
C VAL A 46 14.69 -0.64 2.28
N CYS A 47 15.34 -0.75 1.12
CA CYS A 47 16.64 -1.43 1.00
C CYS A 47 17.73 -0.73 1.83
N SER A 48 17.76 0.62 1.88
CA SER A 48 18.76 1.36 2.66
C SER A 48 18.67 1.10 4.18
N ILE A 49 17.48 0.78 4.69
CA ILE A 49 17.27 0.41 6.11
C ILE A 49 17.42 -1.10 6.35
N GLY A 50 18.00 -1.83 5.40
CA GLY A 50 18.45 -3.21 5.56
C GLY A 50 17.42 -4.29 5.26
N PHE A 51 16.34 -3.96 4.54
CA PHE A 51 15.47 -4.97 3.97
C PHE A 51 16.02 -5.48 2.63
N GLN A 52 15.56 -6.66 2.24
CA GLN A 52 15.82 -7.23 0.92
C GLN A 52 14.49 -7.55 0.23
N VAL A 53 14.40 -7.24 -1.06
CA VAL A 53 13.25 -7.63 -1.89
C VAL A 53 13.20 -9.15 -1.99
N SER A 54 11.99 -9.71 -1.88
CA SER A 54 11.73 -11.14 -2.05
C SER A 54 11.99 -11.57 -3.49
N ALA A 55 12.60 -12.74 -3.65
CA ALA A 55 12.81 -13.33 -4.97
C ALA A 55 11.51 -13.78 -5.67
N PHE A 56 10.42 -13.93 -4.92
CA PHE A 56 9.14 -14.44 -5.42
C PHE A 56 8.10 -13.35 -5.68
N ASP A 57 8.20 -12.22 -4.98
CA ASP A 57 7.27 -11.11 -5.08
C ASP A 57 8.02 -9.77 -4.95
N PRO A 58 8.12 -8.97 -6.03
CA PRO A 58 8.79 -7.66 -6.01
C PRO A 58 8.17 -6.63 -5.05
N CYS A 59 6.94 -6.86 -4.59
CA CYS A 59 6.25 -6.02 -3.63
C CYS A 59 6.51 -6.45 -2.17
N LEU A 60 7.22 -7.55 -1.95
CA LEU A 60 7.49 -8.08 -0.61
C LEU A 60 8.94 -7.82 -0.23
N TYR A 61 9.15 -7.15 0.90
CA TYR A 61 10.44 -6.91 1.50
C TYR A 61 10.58 -7.71 2.78
N ILE A 62 11.75 -8.31 2.99
CA ILE A 62 12.04 -9.18 4.13
C ILE A 62 13.30 -8.69 4.83
N LYS A 63 13.25 -8.63 6.16
CA LYS A 63 14.42 -8.35 7.00
C LYS A 63 14.45 -9.33 8.17
N VAL A 64 15.64 -9.85 8.47
CA VAL A 64 15.89 -10.75 9.61
C VAL A 64 16.88 -10.08 10.56
N VAL A 65 16.52 -9.99 11.84
CA VAL A 65 17.34 -9.42 12.90
C VAL A 65 17.29 -10.35 14.10
N ASP A 66 18.44 -10.84 14.56
CA ASP A 66 18.56 -11.71 15.74
C ASP A 66 17.62 -12.93 15.72
N GLY A 67 17.40 -13.52 14.54
CA GLY A 67 16.51 -14.68 14.34
C GLY A 67 15.02 -14.34 14.21
N HIS A 68 14.64 -13.07 14.35
CA HIS A 68 13.28 -12.59 14.12
C HIS A 68 13.13 -12.01 12.71
N CYS A 69 12.00 -12.26 12.07
CA CYS A 69 11.68 -11.72 10.75
C CYS A 69 10.65 -10.59 10.84
N VAL A 70 10.79 -9.62 9.94
CA VAL A 70 9.77 -8.61 9.62
C VAL A 70 9.60 -8.57 8.11
N LEU A 71 8.35 -8.53 7.69
CA LEU A 71 7.91 -8.49 6.31
C LEU A 71 7.14 -7.19 6.08
N VAL A 72 7.47 -6.51 4.98
CA VAL A 72 6.78 -5.32 4.50
C VAL A 72 6.26 -5.63 3.11
N LEU A 73 4.95 -5.74 2.97
CA LEU A 73 4.27 -5.89 1.70
C LEU A 73 3.72 -4.54 1.28
N VAL A 74 4.06 -4.11 0.07
CA VAL A 74 3.66 -2.81 -0.47
C VAL A 74 2.69 -2.96 -1.63
N TYR A 75 1.59 -2.21 -1.60
CA TYR A 75 0.65 -2.14 -2.71
C TYR A 75 0.21 -0.69 -2.92
N VAL A 76 0.87 -0.01 -3.86
CA VAL A 76 0.67 1.43 -4.06
C VAL A 76 0.74 2.14 -2.70
N ASP A 77 -0.23 2.99 -2.35
CA ASP A 77 -0.16 3.79 -1.12
C ASP A 77 -0.42 2.98 0.17
N ASP A 78 -0.76 1.69 0.08
CA ASP A 78 -0.98 0.80 1.22
C ASP A 78 0.28 -0.02 1.55
N VAL A 79 0.65 -0.05 2.84
CA VAL A 79 1.77 -0.84 3.34
C VAL A 79 1.31 -1.76 4.46
N LEU A 80 1.41 -3.08 4.24
CA LEU A 80 1.16 -4.10 5.24
C LEU A 80 2.48 -4.53 5.88
N ILE A 81 2.55 -4.50 7.21
CA ILE A 81 3.73 -4.89 7.97
C ILE A 81 3.36 -6.01 8.94
N THR A 82 4.10 -7.10 8.88
CA THR A 82 3.93 -8.26 9.77
C THR A 82 5.30 -8.84 10.14
N GLY A 83 5.35 -9.72 11.13
CA GLY A 83 6.61 -10.30 11.59
C GLY A 83 6.50 -11.04 12.91
N SER A 84 7.61 -11.62 13.34
CA SER A 84 7.69 -12.44 14.55
C SER A 84 7.98 -11.64 15.83
N SER A 85 8.27 -10.34 15.74
CA SER A 85 8.54 -9.46 16.89
C SER A 85 7.73 -8.17 16.76
N PRO A 86 6.86 -7.86 17.74
CA PRO A 86 6.15 -6.58 17.80
C PRO A 86 7.08 -5.36 17.84
N GLU A 87 8.23 -5.48 18.50
CA GLU A 87 9.24 -4.43 18.61
C GLU A 87 9.86 -4.12 17.25
N LEU A 88 10.19 -5.15 16.45
CA LEU A 88 10.70 -4.97 15.09
C LEU A 88 9.64 -4.36 14.16
N ILE A 89 8.36 -4.73 14.31
CA ILE A 89 7.26 -4.12 13.57
C ILE A 89 7.14 -2.63 13.92
N ALA A 90 7.14 -2.29 15.22
CA ALA A 90 7.05 -0.90 15.69
C ALA A 90 8.25 -0.05 15.25
N ARG A 91 9.45 -0.61 15.27
CA ARG A 91 10.65 0.04 14.75
C ARG A 91 10.54 0.27 13.24
N THR A 92 10.11 -0.74 12.48
CA THR A 92 9.93 -0.62 11.01
C THR A 92 8.93 0.49 10.67
N LYS A 93 7.80 0.57 11.39
CA LYS A 93 6.84 1.68 11.26
C LYS A 93 7.48 3.04 11.53
N THR A 94 8.30 3.13 12.58
CA THR A 94 9.03 4.37 12.92
C THR A 94 10.01 4.76 11.82
N ASP A 95 10.80 3.80 11.34
CA ASP A 95 11.79 4.02 10.28
C ASP A 95 11.11 4.52 9.00
N LEU A 96 10.00 3.90 8.56
CA LEU A 96 9.24 4.34 7.38
C LEU A 96 8.67 5.75 7.53
N LYS A 97 8.16 6.10 8.73
CA LYS A 97 7.64 7.44 9.04
C LYS A 97 8.71 8.54 8.99
N THR A 98 9.99 8.21 9.04
CA THR A 98 11.06 9.21 8.87
C THR A 98 11.14 9.76 7.45
N ARG A 99 10.66 8.99 6.46
CA ARG A 99 10.79 9.30 5.03
C ARG A 99 9.46 9.54 4.32
N PHE A 100 8.42 8.86 4.77
CA PHE A 100 7.09 8.88 4.15
C PHE A 100 6.07 9.43 5.14
N GLU A 101 5.14 10.24 4.62
CA GLU A 101 3.95 10.63 5.37
C GLU A 101 3.00 9.44 5.37
N MET A 102 2.74 8.87 6.55
CA MET A 102 1.94 7.65 6.68
C MET A 102 1.21 7.59 8.01
N THR A 103 -0.04 7.13 7.92
CA THR A 103 -0.92 6.91 9.06
C THR A 103 -0.89 5.44 9.44
N ASP A 104 -0.77 5.16 10.75
CA ASP A 104 -0.89 3.80 11.24
C ASP A 104 -2.37 3.46 11.44
N SER A 105 -2.92 2.62 10.57
CA SER A 105 -4.30 2.16 10.62
C SER A 105 -4.54 1.04 11.65
N GLY A 106 -3.52 0.68 12.43
CA GLY A 106 -3.63 -0.36 13.47
C GLY A 106 -3.58 -1.78 12.89
N LYS A 107 -4.35 -2.69 13.49
CA LYS A 107 -4.40 -4.09 13.05
C LYS A 107 -5.09 -4.17 11.68
N CYS A 108 -4.47 -4.88 10.73
CA CYS A 108 -5.02 -5.05 9.39
C CYS A 108 -6.30 -5.90 9.45
N ALA A 109 -7.45 -5.27 9.22
CA ALA A 109 -8.73 -5.96 9.05
C ALA A 109 -9.09 -6.16 7.57
N PHE A 110 -8.51 -5.34 6.69
CA PHE A 110 -8.71 -5.42 5.25
C PHE A 110 -7.41 -5.15 4.50
N VAL A 111 -7.15 -5.94 3.46
CA VAL A 111 -6.04 -5.75 2.52
C VAL A 111 -6.53 -6.09 1.11
N LEU A 112 -6.39 -5.16 0.16
CA LEU A 112 -6.81 -5.36 -1.25
C LEU A 112 -8.28 -5.81 -1.41
N GLY A 113 -9.18 -5.33 -0.55
CA GLY A 113 -10.58 -5.73 -0.55
C GLY A 113 -10.85 -7.15 -0.02
N ILE A 114 -9.85 -7.78 0.61
CA ILE A 114 -9.97 -9.04 1.33
C ILE A 114 -10.03 -8.73 2.82
N GLU A 115 -11.03 -9.27 3.50
CA GLU A 115 -11.20 -9.19 4.94
C GLU A 115 -10.33 -10.24 5.64
N LEU A 116 -9.60 -9.80 6.66
CA LEU A 116 -8.79 -10.64 7.54
C LEU A 116 -9.50 -10.79 8.88
N VAL A 117 -9.75 -12.03 9.28
CA VAL A 117 -10.39 -12.36 10.56
C VAL A 117 -9.45 -13.25 11.37
N ASP A 118 -8.98 -12.74 12.49
CA ASP A 118 -8.16 -13.53 13.42
C ASP A 118 -9.02 -14.51 14.22
N GLY A 119 -8.60 -15.76 14.23
CA GLY A 119 -9.12 -16.80 15.11
C GLY A 119 -8.50 -16.75 16.50
N PRO A 120 -9.20 -17.26 17.53
CA PRO A 120 -8.68 -17.33 18.90
C PRO A 120 -7.50 -18.30 19.05
N ASP A 121 -7.29 -19.19 18.09
CA ASP A 121 -6.19 -20.14 17.99
C ASP A 121 -4.95 -19.56 17.28
N GLY A 122 -5.00 -18.28 16.89
CA GLY A 122 -3.94 -17.62 16.13
C GLY A 122 -4.02 -17.86 14.62
N SER A 123 -5.06 -18.53 14.13
CA SER A 123 -5.32 -18.61 12.69
C SER A 123 -5.73 -17.24 12.13
N VAL A 124 -5.48 -17.01 10.84
CA VAL A 124 -6.00 -15.85 10.11
C VAL A 124 -6.82 -16.36 8.95
N THR A 125 -8.11 -16.05 8.95
CA THR A 125 -9.02 -16.39 7.87
C THR A 125 -9.13 -15.21 6.90
N MET A 126 -8.87 -15.48 5.63
CA MET A 126 -9.10 -14.54 4.53
C MET A 126 -10.50 -14.78 3.97
N CYS A 127 -11.33 -13.75 3.89
CA CYS A 127 -12.67 -13.86 3.31
C CYS A 127 -13.08 -12.57 2.59
N GLN A 128 -14.14 -12.64 1.80
CA GLN A 128 -14.70 -11.48 1.09
C GLN A 128 -16.20 -11.33 1.41
N ARG A 129 -16.60 -11.60 2.66
CA ARG A 129 -18.00 -11.58 3.08
C ARG A 129 -18.65 -10.24 2.75
N ARG A 130 -18.00 -9.13 3.13
CA ARG A 130 -18.50 -7.78 2.85
C ARG A 130 -18.71 -7.52 1.36
N TYR A 131 -17.80 -7.96 0.50
CA TYR A 131 -17.95 -7.81 -0.95
C TYR A 131 -19.15 -8.59 -1.48
N VAL A 132 -19.36 -9.82 -0.99
CA VAL A 132 -20.56 -10.62 -1.32
C VAL A 132 -21.82 -9.91 -0.86
N ASP A 133 -21.86 -9.40 0.38
CA ASP A 133 -23.01 -8.67 0.92
C ASP A 133 -23.32 -7.40 0.10
N ASP A 134 -22.28 -6.66 -0.31
CA ASP A 134 -22.42 -5.46 -1.13
C ASP A 134 -22.96 -5.78 -2.53
N ILE A 135 -22.55 -6.91 -3.14
CA ILE A 135 -23.14 -7.41 -4.39
C ILE A 135 -24.61 -7.75 -4.18
N LEU A 136 -24.93 -8.54 -3.15
CA LEU A 136 -26.30 -8.96 -2.89
C LEU A 136 -27.22 -7.74 -2.72
N LYS A 137 -26.82 -6.75 -1.92
CA LYS A 137 -27.57 -5.50 -1.76
C LYS A 137 -27.72 -4.74 -3.08
N ARG A 138 -26.66 -4.63 -3.88
CA ARG A 138 -26.69 -3.93 -5.17
C ARG A 138 -27.71 -4.51 -6.14
N PHE A 139 -27.95 -5.81 -6.09
CA PHE A 139 -28.90 -6.50 -6.97
C PHE A 139 -30.23 -6.85 -6.28
N GLY A 140 -30.47 -6.38 -5.05
CA GLY A 140 -31.70 -6.65 -4.30
C GLY A 140 -31.87 -8.12 -3.90
N MET A 141 -30.75 -8.81 -3.65
CA MET A 141 -30.67 -10.24 -3.30
C MET A 141 -30.27 -10.48 -1.85
N ASP A 142 -30.18 -9.45 -1.01
CA ASP A 142 -29.75 -9.52 0.39
C ASP A 142 -30.74 -10.27 1.30
N GLU A 143 -31.99 -10.45 0.87
CA GLU A 143 -32.98 -11.32 1.54
C GLU A 143 -33.12 -12.71 0.89
N CYS A 144 -32.31 -13.04 -0.13
CA CYS A 144 -32.37 -14.36 -0.76
C CYS A 144 -31.95 -15.46 0.23
N LYS A 145 -32.63 -16.61 0.17
CA LYS A 145 -32.27 -17.77 0.99
C LYS A 145 -30.87 -18.28 0.61
N ALA A 146 -29.98 -18.36 1.59
CA ALA A 146 -28.68 -18.98 1.41
C ALA A 146 -28.83 -20.46 1.03
N VAL A 147 -28.06 -20.89 0.02
CA VAL A 147 -27.94 -22.30 -0.35
C VAL A 147 -26.57 -22.78 0.12
N LEU A 148 -26.55 -23.80 0.97
CA LEU A 148 -25.31 -24.44 1.38
C LEU A 148 -24.85 -25.38 0.27
N LEU A 149 -23.77 -25.02 -0.43
CA LEU A 149 -23.05 -25.95 -1.29
C LEU A 149 -22.01 -26.69 -0.44
N VAL A 150 -22.16 -28.00 -0.32
CA VAL A 150 -21.14 -28.88 0.25
C VAL A 150 -20.27 -29.35 -0.91
N LEU A 151 -19.01 -28.90 -0.93
CA LEU A 151 -17.98 -29.34 -1.87
C LEU A 151 -17.12 -30.45 -1.25
#